data_AF-A0A8E2AUF6-F1
#
_entry.id   AF-A0A8E2AUF6-F1
#
_cell.length_a   1.000
_cell.length_b   1.000
_cell.length_c   1.000
_cell.angle_alpha   90.00
_cell.angle_beta   90.00
_cell.angle_gamma   90.00
#
_symmetry.space_group_name_H-M   'P 1'
#
loop_
_entity.id
_entity.type
_entity.pdbx_description
1 polymer ?
#
loop_
_entity_poly.entity_id
_entity_poly.type
_entity_poly.pdbx_seq_one_letter_code
_entity_poly.pdbx_strand_id
1 'polypeptide(L)'
;MTDLSAFNVTHFAYGQDNLQLVDAQPSASGDGTAVDTETNDGSAPDSGLGSLITSVLQLFYPANSINPTADIPGGADFYATPLDLSIANNISLEYSVYFPPDFDWVQAGKLPGIYGGHTACSGGDAAVTCFSTRLMWRSHGAGELYLYAPKDKQTDDLCSTPPRSVCDADYGLSVGRGSFHFAAGNWTHVRQTVSLNTPGQQDGGFVLEVNGEVVIDRSDVFYRDIAYTVPTTTFTFFGGHDPEYASPKDQYTWFANFAMSVNG
;
A
#
# COMPACT_ATOMS: atom_id res chain seq x y z
N MET A 1 -16.39 -9.42 1.70
CA MET A 1 -15.48 -9.99 2.71
C MET A 1 -16.17 -9.89 4.06
N THR A 2 -16.39 -10.99 4.80
CA THR A 2 -17.14 -10.97 6.07
C THR A 2 -16.24 -10.91 7.31
N ASP A 3 -14.96 -11.27 7.17
CA ASP A 3 -13.91 -11.17 8.18
C ASP A 3 -12.53 -11.12 7.49
N LEU A 4 -11.44 -11.05 8.27
CA LEU A 4 -10.06 -11.08 7.74
C LEU A 4 -9.49 -12.51 7.56
N SER A 5 -10.31 -13.56 7.67
CA SER A 5 -9.80 -14.95 7.63
C SER A 5 -9.07 -15.29 6.34
N ALA A 6 -9.53 -14.73 5.20
CA ALA A 6 -8.91 -14.91 3.89
C ALA A 6 -7.49 -14.33 3.79
N PHE A 7 -7.13 -13.37 4.64
CA PHE A 7 -5.76 -12.87 4.72
C PHE A 7 -4.81 -13.85 5.41
N ASN A 8 -5.34 -14.79 6.20
CA ASN A 8 -4.56 -15.62 7.11
C ASN A 8 -3.57 -14.76 7.93
N VAL A 9 -4.13 -13.81 8.70
CA VAL A 9 -3.34 -12.89 9.51
C VAL A 9 -2.53 -13.68 10.54
N THR A 10 -1.21 -13.63 10.42
CA THR A 10 -0.26 -14.33 11.28
C THR A 10 0.14 -13.50 12.50
N HIS A 11 0.12 -12.17 12.37
CA HIS A 11 0.48 -11.25 13.46
C HIS A 11 -0.13 -9.86 13.24
N PHE A 12 -0.90 -9.36 14.21
CA PHE A 12 -1.28 -7.94 14.27
C PHE A 12 -0.21 -7.18 15.03
N ALA A 13 0.48 -6.26 14.37
CA ALA A 13 1.49 -5.43 15.02
C ALA A 13 0.84 -4.26 15.77
N TYR A 14 -0.08 -3.54 15.11
CA TYR A 14 -0.72 -2.36 15.68
C TYR A 14 -2.10 -2.09 15.08
N GLY A 15 -2.90 -1.29 15.80
CA GLY A 15 -4.05 -0.58 15.23
C GLY A 15 -5.20 -1.47 14.75
N GLN A 16 -5.35 -2.68 15.31
CA GLN A 16 -6.49 -3.54 14.98
C GLN A 16 -7.84 -2.83 15.18
N ASP A 17 -7.95 -2.02 16.23
CA ASP A 17 -9.17 -1.24 16.53
C ASP A 17 -9.47 -0.13 15.51
N ASN A 18 -8.49 0.27 14.70
CA ASN A 18 -8.68 1.24 13.61
C ASN A 18 -9.19 0.59 12.32
N LEU A 19 -9.26 -0.75 12.25
CA LEU A 19 -9.74 -1.48 11.09
C LEU A 19 -11.16 -1.99 11.32
N GLN A 20 -12.02 -1.80 10.33
CA GLN A 20 -13.34 -2.41 10.30
C GLN A 20 -13.77 -2.78 8.88
N LEU A 21 -14.59 -3.82 8.78
CA LEU A 21 -15.27 -4.15 7.53
C LEU A 21 -16.58 -3.37 7.47
N VAL A 22 -16.79 -2.64 6.37
CA VAL A 22 -17.98 -1.84 6.13
C VAL A 22 -18.59 -2.18 4.77
N ASP A 23 -19.87 -1.92 4.57
CA ASP A 23 -20.52 -2.12 3.28
C ASP A 23 -19.96 -1.15 2.23
N ALA A 24 -19.87 -1.60 0.98
CA ALA A 24 -19.03 -1.01 -0.06
C ALA A 24 -19.48 0.33 -0.65
N GLN A 25 -20.45 1.02 -0.03
CA GLN A 25 -20.82 2.38 -0.44
C GLN A 25 -20.16 3.41 0.49
N PRO A 26 -18.96 3.92 0.15
CA PRO A 26 -18.61 5.27 0.53
C PRO A 26 -19.50 6.20 -0.31
N SER A 27 -20.68 6.52 0.20
CA SER A 27 -21.53 7.56 -0.37
C SER A 27 -20.73 8.86 -0.39
N ALA A 28 -20.50 9.43 -1.57
CA ALA A 28 -20.04 10.81 -1.69
C ALA A 28 -21.16 11.74 -1.22
N SER A 29 -21.40 11.84 0.08
CA SER A 29 -22.31 12.83 0.65
C SER A 29 -21.49 13.99 1.18
N GLY A 30 -21.26 14.96 0.30
CA GLY A 30 -21.08 16.34 0.71
C GLY A 30 -22.38 16.82 1.35
N ASP A 31 -22.23 17.59 2.42
CA ASP A 31 -23.30 18.25 3.15
C ASP A 31 -24.13 19.18 2.23
N GLY A 32 -25.46 19.17 2.38
CA GLY A 32 -26.35 20.03 1.58
C GLY A 32 -27.82 19.61 1.55
N THR A 33 -28.59 20.10 2.53
CA THR A 33 -30.02 20.46 2.46
C THR A 33 -31.00 19.57 1.69
N ALA A 34 -31.96 19.01 2.43
CA ALA A 34 -33.19 18.43 1.88
C ALA A 34 -33.92 19.38 0.91
N VAL A 35 -34.12 18.94 -0.33
CA VAL A 35 -35.18 19.43 -1.22
C VAL A 35 -35.76 18.23 -1.95
N ASP A 36 -37.01 17.88 -1.59
CA ASP A 36 -37.86 16.96 -2.35
C ASP A 36 -38.06 17.48 -3.77
N THR A 37 -37.82 16.64 -4.78
CA THR A 37 -38.66 16.60 -5.99
C THR A 37 -38.45 15.29 -6.74
N GLU A 38 -39.54 14.55 -6.92
CA GLU A 38 -39.63 13.41 -7.84
C GLU A 38 -39.53 13.88 -9.30
N THR A 39 -38.85 13.12 -10.18
CA THR A 39 -39.43 12.60 -11.44
C THR A 39 -38.46 11.71 -12.25
N ASN A 40 -39.09 10.85 -13.04
CA ASN A 40 -38.65 9.63 -13.75
C ASN A 40 -37.61 9.75 -14.89
N ASP A 41 -36.86 8.64 -15.00
CA ASP A 41 -36.47 7.83 -16.18
C ASP A 41 -35.46 8.36 -17.22
N GLY A 42 -34.47 7.51 -17.51
CA GLY A 42 -33.38 7.75 -18.46
C GLY A 42 -32.24 6.73 -18.31
N SER A 43 -32.53 5.47 -18.61
CA SER A 43 -31.59 4.35 -18.57
C SER A 43 -30.34 4.56 -19.45
N ALA A 44 -29.15 4.51 -18.85
CA ALA A 44 -27.88 4.23 -19.53
C ALA A 44 -27.21 3.02 -18.88
N PRO A 45 -26.61 2.08 -19.64
CA PRO A 45 -26.00 0.90 -19.06
C PRO A 45 -24.68 1.33 -18.42
N ASP A 46 -24.69 1.44 -17.10
CA ASP A 46 -23.46 1.58 -16.31
C ASP A 46 -22.62 0.32 -16.50
N SER A 47 -21.42 0.51 -17.05
CA SER A 47 -20.45 -0.55 -17.32
C SER A 47 -19.84 -1.07 -16.02
N GLY A 48 -20.62 -1.85 -15.27
CA GLY A 48 -20.26 -3.20 -14.85
C GLY A 48 -19.06 -3.43 -13.93
N LEU A 49 -18.50 -2.42 -13.26
CA LEU A 49 -17.54 -2.63 -12.17
C LEU A 49 -18.13 -2.38 -10.77
N GLY A 50 -19.34 -1.80 -10.69
CA GLY A 50 -19.99 -1.45 -9.41
C GLY A 50 -20.73 -2.57 -8.68
N SER A 51 -20.76 -3.81 -9.20
CA SER A 51 -21.77 -4.81 -8.78
C SER A 51 -21.29 -5.99 -7.91
N LEU A 52 -20.06 -6.05 -7.41
CA LEU A 52 -19.62 -7.24 -6.63
C LEU A 52 -18.81 -6.98 -5.35
N ILE A 53 -18.66 -5.72 -4.93
CA ILE A 53 -18.04 -5.46 -3.61
C ILE A 53 -19.16 -5.42 -2.58
N THR A 54 -19.34 -6.50 -1.81
CA THR A 54 -20.35 -6.50 -0.74
C THR A 54 -19.82 -5.84 0.52
N SER A 55 -18.50 -5.85 0.74
CA SER A 55 -17.86 -5.25 1.92
C SER A 55 -16.40 -4.90 1.64
N VAL A 56 -15.93 -3.78 2.18
CA VAL A 56 -14.59 -3.22 2.04
C VAL A 56 -13.93 -3.07 3.41
N LEU A 57 -12.60 -3.08 3.44
CA LEU A 57 -11.82 -2.80 4.65
C LEU A 57 -11.66 -1.29 4.79
N GLN A 58 -12.30 -0.68 5.78
CA GLN A 58 -12.06 0.71 6.15
C GLN A 58 -10.95 0.79 7.20
N LEU A 59 -10.08 1.77 7.04
CA LEU A 59 -9.05 2.10 8.01
C LEU A 59 -9.24 3.54 8.51
N PHE A 60 -9.16 3.71 9.83
CA PHE A 60 -9.29 4.98 10.51
C PHE A 60 -7.92 5.60 10.87
N TYR A 61 -7.84 6.91 10.70
CA TYR A 61 -6.72 7.76 11.09
C TYR A 61 -7.24 8.91 11.97
N PRO A 62 -7.08 8.82 13.30
CA PRO A 62 -7.51 9.88 14.20
C PRO A 62 -6.78 11.21 13.92
N ALA A 63 -7.43 12.33 14.20
CA ALA A 63 -6.79 13.64 14.22
C ALA A 63 -5.55 13.63 15.14
N ASN A 64 -4.48 14.26 14.67
CA ASN A 64 -3.14 14.33 15.26
C ASN A 64 -2.39 12.99 15.35
N SER A 65 -2.91 11.90 14.77
CA SER A 65 -2.17 10.64 14.68
C SER A 65 -1.06 10.72 13.62
N ILE A 66 0.11 10.16 13.93
CA ILE A 66 1.28 10.14 13.03
C ILE A 66 1.58 8.71 12.62
N ASN A 67 1.75 7.82 13.60
CA ASN A 67 2.09 6.42 13.38
C ASN A 67 1.45 5.56 14.49
N PRO A 68 1.41 4.23 14.34
CA PRO A 68 0.71 3.36 15.27
C PRO A 68 1.32 3.28 16.68
N THR A 69 2.55 3.78 16.86
CA THR A 69 3.26 3.80 18.14
C THR A 69 3.25 5.17 18.83
N ALA A 70 2.64 6.18 18.23
CA ALA A 70 2.50 7.51 18.83
C ALA A 70 1.42 7.52 19.93
N ASP A 71 1.38 8.60 20.72
CA ASP A 71 0.39 8.80 21.79
C ASP A 71 -1.07 8.69 21.31
N ILE A 72 -1.31 9.07 20.05
CA ILE A 72 -2.57 8.86 19.35
C ILE A 72 -2.30 7.85 18.22
N PRO A 73 -2.60 6.56 18.44
CA PRO A 73 -2.35 5.50 17.46
C PRO A 73 -3.26 5.67 16.23
N GLY A 74 -2.66 5.86 15.06
CA GLY A 74 -3.40 5.94 13.79
C GLY A 74 -2.95 4.91 12.78
N GLY A 75 -3.88 4.47 11.93
CA GLY A 75 -3.62 3.41 10.97
C GLY A 75 -3.57 2.03 11.63
N ALA A 76 -3.12 1.03 10.87
CA ALA A 76 -2.98 -0.35 11.34
C ALA A 76 -1.85 -1.08 10.63
N ASP A 77 -1.26 -2.06 11.30
CA ASP A 77 -0.25 -2.91 10.70
C ASP A 77 -0.44 -4.36 11.12
N PHE A 78 -0.45 -5.26 10.13
CA PHE A 78 -0.53 -6.69 10.34
C PHE A 78 0.17 -7.46 9.22
N TYR A 79 0.62 -8.66 9.59
CA TYR A 79 1.28 -9.63 8.73
C TYR A 79 0.32 -10.76 8.37
N ALA A 80 0.30 -11.17 7.10
CA ALA A 80 -0.73 -12.05 6.55
C ALA A 80 -0.24 -12.93 5.39
N THR A 81 -0.28 -14.25 5.59
CA THR A 81 0.29 -15.23 4.65
C THR A 81 -0.85 -16.07 4.04
N PRO A 82 -1.63 -15.54 3.08
CA PRO A 82 -2.82 -16.22 2.57
C PRO A 82 -2.50 -17.45 1.72
N LEU A 83 -1.26 -17.57 1.23
CA LEU A 83 -0.77 -18.67 0.40
C LEU A 83 0.46 -19.32 1.04
N ASP A 84 0.75 -20.58 0.70
CA ASP A 84 2.07 -21.16 0.98
C ASP A 84 3.09 -20.59 -0.02
N LEU A 85 4.02 -19.79 0.51
CA LEU A 85 5.04 -19.08 -0.26
C LEU A 85 6.44 -19.62 -0.01
N SER A 86 6.55 -20.79 0.63
CA SER A 86 7.84 -21.36 1.06
C SER A 86 8.87 -21.52 -0.05
N ILE A 87 8.40 -21.72 -1.30
CA ILE A 87 9.22 -21.88 -2.50
C ILE A 87 9.00 -20.79 -3.56
N ALA A 88 8.18 -19.79 -3.26
CA ALA A 88 7.81 -18.75 -4.23
C ALA A 88 8.96 -17.75 -4.43
N ASN A 89 9.32 -17.50 -5.69
CA ASN A 89 10.30 -16.47 -6.05
C ASN A 89 9.69 -15.34 -6.88
N ASN A 90 8.45 -15.49 -7.35
CA ASN A 90 7.73 -14.47 -8.10
C ASN A 90 6.29 -14.40 -7.59
N ILE A 91 5.91 -13.27 -7.01
CA ILE A 91 4.62 -13.08 -6.33
C ILE A 91 4.03 -11.76 -6.75
N SER A 92 2.72 -11.74 -7.01
CA SER A 92 1.96 -10.50 -7.15
C SER A 92 1.04 -10.28 -5.95
N LEU A 93 0.92 -9.02 -5.52
CA LEU A 93 -0.09 -8.52 -4.60
C LEU A 93 -0.86 -7.41 -5.29
N GLU A 94 -2.18 -7.48 -5.28
CA GLU A 94 -3.05 -6.43 -5.81
C GLU A 94 -4.17 -6.09 -4.85
N TYR A 95 -4.63 -4.84 -4.93
CA TYR A 95 -5.75 -4.30 -4.18
C TYR A 95 -6.23 -2.99 -4.80
N SER A 96 -7.45 -2.59 -4.48
CA SER A 96 -7.98 -1.25 -4.76
C SER A 96 -7.97 -0.43 -3.48
N VAL A 97 -7.61 0.85 -3.58
CA VAL A 97 -7.66 1.81 -2.47
C VAL A 97 -8.48 3.04 -2.87
N TYR A 98 -9.30 3.54 -1.95
CA TYR A 98 -10.09 4.75 -2.09
C TYR A 98 -9.71 5.76 -1.01
N PHE A 99 -9.43 6.97 -1.46
CA PHE A 99 -9.24 8.16 -0.62
C PHE A 99 -10.45 9.08 -0.84
N PRO A 100 -11.10 9.62 0.22
CA PRO A 100 -12.18 10.60 0.06
C PRO A 100 -11.78 11.83 -0.76
N PRO A 101 -12.75 12.52 -1.41
CA PRO A 101 -12.47 13.75 -2.15
C PRO A 101 -11.77 14.82 -1.33
N ASP A 102 -12.05 14.87 -0.02
CA ASP A 102 -11.50 15.82 0.94
C ASP A 102 -10.31 15.25 1.74
N PHE A 103 -9.73 14.13 1.32
CA PHE A 103 -8.58 13.52 1.99
C PHE A 103 -7.39 14.49 2.02
N ASP A 104 -6.88 14.75 3.21
CA ASP A 104 -5.68 15.54 3.44
C ASP A 104 -4.45 14.62 3.44
N TRP A 105 -3.69 14.70 2.35
CA TRP A 105 -2.49 13.91 2.11
C TRP A 105 -1.34 14.22 3.07
N VAL A 106 -1.36 15.42 3.67
CA VAL A 106 -0.26 15.98 4.47
C VAL A 106 1.07 15.80 3.72
N GLN A 107 2.09 15.23 4.37
CA GLN A 107 3.36 14.91 3.73
C GLN A 107 3.42 13.51 3.15
N ALA A 108 2.85 12.51 3.85
CA ALA A 108 2.93 11.12 3.43
C ALA A 108 2.08 10.15 4.27
N GLY A 109 1.90 8.94 3.73
CA GLY A 109 1.44 7.75 4.44
C GLY A 109 1.87 6.48 3.73
N LYS A 110 1.85 5.36 4.46
CA LYS A 110 2.28 4.03 4.00
C LYS A 110 1.07 3.26 3.50
N LEU A 111 1.26 2.39 2.52
CA LEU A 111 0.24 1.53 1.94
C LEU A 111 0.73 0.07 1.91
N PRO A 112 -0.18 -0.92 1.80
CA PRO A 112 0.19 -2.32 1.85
C PRO A 112 1.22 -2.72 0.77
N GLY A 113 2.06 -3.69 1.10
CA GLY A 113 3.04 -4.25 0.18
C GLY A 113 3.54 -5.64 0.56
N ILE A 114 4.41 -6.19 -0.27
CA ILE A 114 5.05 -7.50 -0.05
C ILE A 114 6.28 -7.30 0.85
N TYR A 115 6.49 -8.23 1.78
CA TYR A 115 7.74 -8.35 2.52
C TYR A 115 8.31 -9.76 2.37
N GLY A 116 9.56 -9.96 2.79
CA GLY A 116 10.20 -11.26 2.87
C GLY A 116 11.36 -11.25 3.88
N GLY A 117 11.83 -12.43 4.29
CA GLY A 117 12.77 -12.56 5.39
C GLY A 117 12.08 -12.45 6.75
N HIS A 118 12.58 -11.59 7.65
CA HIS A 118 11.96 -11.36 8.97
C HIS A 118 10.94 -10.21 8.97
N THR A 119 10.05 -10.22 9.96
CA THR A 119 9.11 -9.12 10.24
C THR A 119 9.85 -7.84 10.68
N ALA A 120 9.17 -6.70 10.69
CA ALA A 120 9.73 -5.40 11.10
C ALA A 120 10.88 -4.87 10.20
N CYS A 121 10.93 -5.26 8.92
CA CYS A 121 11.82 -4.70 7.90
C CYS A 121 11.44 -3.26 7.52
N SER A 122 11.56 -2.36 8.50
CA SER A 122 11.04 -1.00 8.49
C SER A 122 11.72 -0.15 9.57
N GLY A 123 11.29 1.11 9.76
CA GLY A 123 11.71 1.90 10.92
C GLY A 123 13.20 2.27 10.99
N GLY A 124 13.96 2.07 9.91
CA GLY A 124 15.41 2.31 9.89
C GLY A 124 16.24 1.03 9.89
N ASP A 125 15.60 -0.15 9.81
CA ASP A 125 16.30 -1.41 9.57
C ASP A 125 17.17 -1.33 8.29
N ALA A 126 18.39 -1.87 8.37
CA ALA A 126 19.34 -1.91 7.26
C ALA A 126 18.91 -2.88 6.14
N ALA A 127 17.90 -3.70 6.40
CA ALA A 127 17.29 -4.66 5.49
C ALA A 127 18.30 -5.69 4.93
N VAL A 128 19.23 -6.14 5.77
CA VAL A 128 20.29 -7.08 5.36
C VAL A 128 19.73 -8.49 5.10
N THR A 129 18.72 -8.90 5.86
CA THR A 129 18.11 -10.25 5.83
C THR A 129 16.59 -10.20 5.64
N CYS A 130 16.07 -9.08 5.16
CA CYS A 130 14.66 -8.87 4.88
C CYS A 130 14.48 -7.86 3.76
N PHE A 131 13.28 -7.80 3.20
CA PHE A 131 12.88 -6.68 2.34
C PHE A 131 11.41 -6.31 2.58
N SER A 132 11.03 -5.08 2.24
CA SER A 132 9.63 -4.69 2.09
C SER A 132 9.44 -3.75 0.90
N THR A 133 8.32 -3.91 0.21
CA THR A 133 7.93 -3.17 -1.01
C THR A 133 6.60 -2.46 -0.80
N ARG A 134 6.48 -1.80 0.36
CA ARG A 134 5.31 -0.97 0.66
C ARG A 134 5.20 0.14 -0.35
N LEU A 135 3.99 0.55 -0.65
CA LEU A 135 3.77 1.80 -1.37
C LEU A 135 3.68 2.94 -0.36
N MET A 136 3.95 4.16 -0.82
CA MET A 136 3.63 5.36 -0.05
C MET A 136 2.87 6.34 -0.93
N TRP A 137 1.92 7.06 -0.33
CA TRP A 137 1.50 8.34 -0.87
C TRP A 137 2.38 9.45 -0.29
N ARG A 138 2.49 10.53 -1.05
CA ARG A 138 3.08 11.81 -0.66
C ARG A 138 2.05 12.91 -0.82
N SER A 139 2.44 14.14 -0.52
CA SER A 139 1.60 15.33 -0.75
C SER A 139 0.97 15.31 -2.15
N HIS A 140 -0.30 15.73 -2.22
CA HIS A 140 -1.10 15.73 -3.45
C HIS A 140 -1.26 14.35 -4.12
N GLY A 141 -1.21 13.28 -3.34
CA GLY A 141 -1.46 11.92 -3.80
C GLY A 141 -0.35 11.31 -4.65
N ALA A 142 0.82 11.96 -4.76
CA ALA A 142 1.94 11.38 -5.51
C ALA A 142 2.35 10.03 -4.91
N GLY A 143 2.39 9.00 -5.74
CA GLY A 143 2.73 7.63 -5.33
C GLY A 143 4.21 7.31 -5.50
N GLU A 144 4.73 6.42 -4.66
CA GLU A 144 6.09 5.87 -4.78
C GLU A 144 6.13 4.41 -4.33
N LEU A 145 7.12 3.66 -4.83
CA LEU A 145 7.62 2.48 -4.12
C LEU A 145 8.47 2.97 -2.94
N TYR A 146 8.15 2.48 -1.74
CA TYR A 146 8.93 2.69 -0.53
C TYR A 146 9.63 1.39 -0.12
N LEU A 147 10.86 1.24 -0.63
CA LEU A 147 11.62 -0.01 -0.60
C LEU A 147 12.53 -0.07 0.64
N TYR A 148 12.41 -1.14 1.41
CA TYR A 148 13.49 -1.62 2.28
C TYR A 148 14.12 -2.84 1.62
N ALA A 149 15.40 -2.75 1.34
CA ALA A 149 16.28 -3.81 0.84
C ALA A 149 17.73 -3.37 1.13
N PRO A 150 18.77 -4.24 1.00
CA PRO A 150 20.15 -3.87 1.27
C PRO A 150 20.56 -2.62 0.48
N LYS A 151 20.63 -1.46 1.16
CA LYS A 151 20.72 -0.15 0.50
C LYS A 151 22.02 0.03 -0.28
N ASP A 152 23.12 -0.46 0.30
CA ASP A 152 24.48 -0.41 -0.24
C ASP A 152 24.69 -1.31 -1.47
N LYS A 153 23.70 -2.14 -1.80
CA LYS A 153 23.71 -3.04 -2.96
C LYS A 153 22.71 -2.65 -4.04
N GLN A 154 21.96 -1.57 -3.86
CA GLN A 154 21.09 -1.08 -4.93
C GLN A 154 21.91 -0.38 -6.01
N THR A 155 21.44 -0.46 -7.26
CA THR A 155 22.08 0.20 -8.40
C THR A 155 21.80 1.71 -8.38
N ASP A 156 22.71 2.48 -9.00
CA ASP A 156 22.49 3.89 -9.27
C ASP A 156 21.27 4.11 -10.19
N ASP A 157 21.01 3.18 -11.11
CA ASP A 157 19.83 3.22 -11.99
C ASP A 157 18.53 3.09 -11.17
N LEU A 158 18.51 2.27 -10.11
CA LEU A 158 17.38 2.22 -9.19
C LEU A 158 17.20 3.49 -8.39
N CYS A 159 18.31 4.06 -7.96
CA CYS A 159 18.32 5.30 -7.22
C CYS A 159 18.12 6.55 -8.09
N SER A 160 18.01 6.38 -9.41
CA SER A 160 17.69 7.44 -10.38
C SER A 160 16.40 7.18 -11.17
N THR A 161 15.60 6.17 -10.77
CA THR A 161 14.31 5.89 -11.41
C THR A 161 13.43 7.13 -11.46
N PRO A 162 12.95 7.54 -12.66
CA PRO A 162 12.13 8.72 -12.81
C PRO A 162 10.73 8.53 -12.18
N PRO A 163 10.03 9.63 -11.86
CA PRO A 163 10.46 11.02 -12.01
C PRO A 163 11.35 11.51 -10.86
N ARG A 164 11.36 10.82 -9.72
CA ARG A 164 12.22 11.15 -8.58
C ARG A 164 12.48 9.91 -7.70
N SER A 165 13.74 9.62 -7.44
CA SER A 165 14.17 8.64 -6.44
C SER A 165 15.05 9.28 -5.37
N VAL A 166 15.03 8.74 -4.16
CA VAL A 166 15.85 9.16 -3.01
C VAL A 166 16.32 7.91 -2.29
N CYS A 167 17.61 7.59 -2.40
CA CYS A 167 18.22 6.40 -1.83
C CYS A 167 19.23 6.66 -0.71
N ASP A 168 19.63 7.91 -0.51
CA ASP A 168 20.51 8.38 0.56
C ASP A 168 19.74 8.67 1.87
N ALA A 169 18.57 8.05 2.03
CA ALA A 169 17.70 8.27 3.18
C ALA A 169 18.06 7.36 4.37
N ASP A 170 17.88 7.87 5.59
CA ASP A 170 18.01 7.08 6.83
C ASP A 170 16.99 5.93 6.87
N TYR A 171 15.85 6.08 6.19
CA TYR A 171 14.74 5.13 6.15
C TYR A 171 14.63 4.40 4.80
N GLY A 172 13.44 3.98 4.39
CA GLY A 172 13.25 3.27 3.13
C GLY A 172 13.62 4.14 1.92
N LEU A 173 14.02 3.49 0.83
CA LEU A 173 14.33 4.12 -0.43
C LEU A 173 13.03 4.55 -1.10
N SER A 174 12.95 5.81 -1.50
CA SER A 174 11.85 6.33 -2.32
C SER A 174 12.20 6.06 -3.78
N VAL A 175 11.43 5.23 -4.47
CA VAL A 175 11.68 4.89 -5.88
C VAL A 175 10.52 5.36 -6.74
N GLY A 176 10.82 6.16 -7.77
CA GLY A 176 9.84 6.61 -8.76
C GLY A 176 8.70 7.45 -8.18
N ARG A 177 8.96 8.30 -7.17
CA ARG A 177 7.96 9.19 -6.55
C ARG A 177 7.35 10.11 -7.59
N GLY A 178 6.02 10.05 -7.73
CA GLY A 178 5.26 10.83 -8.70
C GLY A 178 5.14 10.16 -10.08
N SER A 179 5.59 8.91 -10.22
CA SER A 179 5.32 8.10 -11.43
C SER A 179 3.82 7.82 -11.64
N PHE A 180 3.04 7.93 -10.55
CA PHE A 180 1.59 7.86 -10.56
C PHE A 180 1.02 8.73 -9.42
N HIS A 181 -0.29 8.96 -9.45
CA HIS A 181 -1.02 9.65 -8.39
C HIS A 181 -2.24 8.84 -7.97
N PHE A 182 -2.47 8.77 -6.66
CA PHE A 182 -3.74 8.32 -6.09
C PHE A 182 -4.78 9.43 -6.25
N ALA A 183 -5.93 9.10 -6.82
CA ALA A 183 -7.01 10.05 -7.01
C ALA A 183 -7.89 10.13 -5.76
N ALA A 184 -8.00 11.32 -5.17
CA ALA A 184 -9.03 11.59 -4.16
C ALA A 184 -10.43 11.53 -4.82
N GLY A 185 -11.37 10.88 -4.17
CA GLY A 185 -12.74 10.68 -4.66
C GLY A 185 -12.89 9.55 -5.68
N ASN A 186 -11.85 8.75 -5.94
CA ASN A 186 -11.96 7.60 -6.86
C ASN A 186 -11.14 6.40 -6.36
N TRP A 187 -11.52 5.20 -6.81
CA TRP A 187 -10.75 3.99 -6.56
C TRP A 187 -9.49 3.99 -7.43
N THR A 188 -8.36 3.64 -6.83
CA THR A 188 -7.10 3.36 -7.52
C THR A 188 -6.77 1.90 -7.34
N HIS A 189 -6.70 1.14 -8.43
CA HIS A 189 -6.24 -0.25 -8.42
C HIS A 189 -4.72 -0.28 -8.53
N VAL A 190 -4.05 -1.04 -7.66
CA VAL A 190 -2.61 -1.25 -7.71
C VAL A 190 -2.30 -2.74 -7.74
N ARG A 191 -1.28 -3.11 -8.51
CA ARG A 191 -0.72 -4.46 -8.54
C ARG A 191 0.79 -4.35 -8.53
N GLN A 192 1.43 -4.88 -7.49
CA GLN A 192 2.88 -5.00 -7.43
C GLN A 192 3.28 -6.46 -7.67
N THR A 193 4.32 -6.68 -8.45
CA THR A 193 4.92 -7.99 -8.69
C THR A 193 6.39 -7.95 -8.29
N VAL A 194 6.78 -8.84 -7.39
CA VAL A 194 8.16 -8.97 -6.89
C VAL A 194 8.72 -10.29 -7.41
N SER A 195 9.84 -10.21 -8.13
CA SER A 195 10.67 -11.34 -8.50
C SER A 195 11.97 -11.30 -7.70
N LEU A 196 12.20 -12.26 -6.82
CA LEU A 196 13.43 -12.32 -6.03
C LEU A 196 14.64 -12.49 -6.93
N ASN A 197 15.71 -11.81 -6.59
CA ASN A 197 16.99 -12.01 -7.23
C ASN A 197 17.53 -13.43 -6.94
N THR A 198 18.32 -13.94 -7.88
CA THR A 198 19.23 -15.06 -7.62
C THR A 198 20.15 -14.64 -6.48
N PRO A 199 20.34 -15.48 -5.43
CA PRO A 199 21.16 -15.10 -4.28
C PRO A 199 22.51 -14.49 -4.68
N GLY A 200 22.75 -13.25 -4.24
CA GLY A 200 23.99 -12.52 -4.51
C GLY A 200 24.10 -11.87 -5.89
N GLN A 201 23.07 -11.97 -6.75
CA GLN A 201 23.03 -11.35 -8.07
C GLN A 201 22.10 -10.13 -8.11
N GLN A 202 22.33 -9.22 -9.07
CA GLN A 202 21.55 -8.01 -9.30
C GLN A 202 20.46 -8.23 -10.39
N ASP A 203 19.61 -9.23 -10.21
CA ASP A 203 18.62 -9.68 -11.22
C ASP A 203 17.20 -9.76 -10.66
N GLY A 204 16.92 -9.09 -9.53
CA GLY A 204 15.58 -9.04 -8.94
C GLY A 204 14.66 -8.07 -9.68
N GLY A 205 13.39 -8.46 -9.80
CA GLY A 205 12.38 -7.71 -10.51
C GLY A 205 11.37 -7.03 -9.59
N PHE A 206 10.97 -5.81 -9.95
CA PHE A 206 9.82 -5.12 -9.39
C PHE A 206 9.00 -4.46 -10.48
N VAL A 207 7.74 -4.85 -10.60
CA VAL A 207 6.77 -4.21 -11.49
C VAL A 207 5.62 -3.67 -10.66
N LEU A 208 5.26 -2.40 -10.88
CA LEU A 208 4.08 -1.77 -10.32
C LEU A 208 3.17 -1.32 -11.46
N GLU A 209 1.94 -1.83 -11.41
CA GLU A 209 0.84 -1.42 -12.27
C GLU A 209 -0.17 -0.61 -11.45
N VAL A 210 -0.62 0.50 -12.02
CA VAL A 210 -1.66 1.36 -11.43
C VAL A 210 -2.75 1.54 -12.47
N ASN A 211 -3.98 1.15 -12.12
CA ASN A 211 -5.13 1.11 -13.03
C ASN A 211 -4.86 0.38 -14.36
N GLY A 212 -4.00 -0.65 -14.32
CA GLY A 212 -3.62 -1.45 -15.48
C GLY A 212 -2.46 -0.89 -16.32
N GLU A 213 -1.90 0.25 -15.94
CA GLU A 213 -0.72 0.85 -16.58
C GLU A 213 0.53 0.58 -15.76
N VAL A 214 1.61 0.11 -16.41
CA VAL A 214 2.92 -0.07 -15.76
C VAL A 214 3.56 1.29 -15.50
N VAL A 215 3.79 1.61 -14.22
CA VAL A 215 4.35 2.91 -13.79
C VAL A 215 5.76 2.80 -13.23
N ILE A 216 6.15 1.61 -12.76
CA ILE A 216 7.53 1.25 -12.39
C ILE A 216 7.79 -0.16 -12.91
N ASP A 217 8.89 -0.37 -13.64
CA ASP A 217 9.33 -1.68 -14.13
C ASP A 217 10.85 -1.77 -14.05
N ARG A 218 11.34 -2.55 -13.09
CA ARG A 218 12.75 -2.66 -12.74
C ARG A 218 13.17 -4.12 -12.71
N SER A 219 14.40 -4.39 -13.14
CA SER A 219 14.96 -5.75 -13.28
C SER A 219 16.35 -5.88 -12.63
N ASP A 220 16.68 -4.95 -11.74
CA ASP A 220 17.99 -4.79 -11.11
C ASP A 220 17.87 -4.50 -9.62
N VAL A 221 16.79 -4.97 -8.97
CA VAL A 221 16.61 -4.83 -7.52
C VAL A 221 17.39 -5.93 -6.79
N PHE A 222 18.16 -5.58 -5.78
CA PHE A 222 18.85 -6.56 -4.93
C PHE A 222 18.02 -6.82 -3.66
N TYR A 223 17.42 -8.00 -3.52
CA TYR A 223 16.64 -8.35 -2.32
C TYR A 223 17.42 -9.17 -1.31
N ARG A 224 18.27 -10.10 -1.75
CA ARG A 224 18.92 -11.08 -0.85
C ARG A 224 20.31 -11.53 -1.31
N ASP A 225 21.17 -11.75 -0.33
CA ASP A 225 22.50 -12.32 -0.53
C ASP A 225 22.48 -13.86 -0.56
N ILE A 226 21.69 -14.47 0.31
CA ILE A 226 21.49 -15.92 0.36
C ILE A 226 20.00 -16.28 0.25
N ALA A 227 19.70 -17.54 -0.06
CA ALA A 227 18.31 -18.00 -0.12
C ALA A 227 17.66 -18.02 1.27
N TYR A 228 16.55 -17.31 1.43
CA TYR A 228 15.66 -17.40 2.59
C TYR A 228 14.19 -17.43 2.13
N THR A 229 13.32 -17.92 3.00
CA THR A 229 11.87 -18.03 2.82
C THR A 229 11.16 -16.67 2.83
N VAL A 230 10.06 -16.55 2.07
CA VAL A 230 9.23 -15.35 1.97
C VAL A 230 7.94 -15.54 2.78
N PRO A 231 7.76 -14.90 3.94
CA PRO A 231 6.43 -14.66 4.49
C PRO A 231 5.91 -13.28 4.04
N THR A 232 4.62 -13.15 3.72
CA THR A 232 3.93 -11.91 3.26
C THR A 232 2.84 -11.51 4.26
N THR A 233 2.09 -10.40 4.26
CA THR A 233 2.08 -9.01 3.74
C THR A 233 2.28 -7.98 4.87
N THR A 234 2.24 -6.66 4.65
CA THR A 234 2.25 -5.60 5.72
C THR A 234 1.21 -4.52 5.39
N PHE A 235 0.59 -3.86 6.38
CA PHE A 235 -0.52 -2.89 6.19
C PHE A 235 -0.18 -1.44 6.64
N THR A 236 -1.10 -0.50 6.39
CA THR A 236 -0.94 0.96 6.22
C THR A 236 -1.08 1.86 7.47
N PHE A 237 -0.33 2.97 7.53
CA PHE A 237 -0.48 4.03 8.54
C PHE A 237 -0.03 5.42 8.00
N PHE A 238 -0.39 6.52 8.67
CA PHE A 238 0.15 7.86 8.33
C PHE A 238 1.67 7.93 8.52
N GLY A 239 2.34 8.82 7.82
CA GLY A 239 3.63 8.47 7.26
C GLY A 239 4.87 9.16 7.76
N GLY A 240 5.22 9.18 9.05
CA GLY A 240 6.53 9.70 9.48
C GLY A 240 6.81 9.46 10.95
N HIS A 241 7.74 10.21 11.52
CA HIS A 241 7.93 10.29 12.97
C HIS A 241 7.70 11.70 13.51
N ASP A 242 7.72 12.72 12.65
CA ASP A 242 7.57 14.11 13.04
C ASP A 242 6.10 14.60 13.01
N PRO A 243 5.74 15.65 13.78
CA PRO A 243 4.39 16.20 13.83
C PRO A 243 3.83 16.68 12.49
N GLU A 244 4.70 17.06 11.55
CA GLU A 244 4.32 17.48 10.21
C GLU A 244 3.70 16.37 9.34
N TYR A 245 3.78 15.11 9.80
CA TYR A 245 3.12 13.96 9.18
C TYR A 245 1.76 13.63 9.81
N ALA A 246 1.36 14.36 10.86
CA ALA A 246 0.15 14.06 11.59
C ALA A 246 -1.10 14.32 10.74
N SER A 247 -2.09 13.43 10.84
CA SER A 247 -3.40 13.65 10.22
C SER A 247 -4.06 14.90 10.84
N PRO A 248 -4.45 15.93 10.06
CA PRO A 248 -4.98 17.17 10.62
C PRO A 248 -6.43 17.04 11.11
N LYS A 249 -7.13 15.97 10.70
CA LYS A 249 -8.51 15.67 11.09
C LYS A 249 -8.69 14.15 11.20
N ASP A 250 -9.87 13.74 11.62
CA ASP A 250 -10.28 12.34 11.51
C ASP A 250 -10.47 11.98 10.03
N GLN A 251 -9.76 10.96 9.57
CA GLN A 251 -9.74 10.57 8.15
C GLN A 251 -9.82 9.07 7.99
N TYR A 252 -10.21 8.64 6.80
CA TYR A 252 -10.39 7.24 6.48
C TYR A 252 -9.84 6.92 5.09
N THR A 253 -9.41 5.67 4.91
CA THR A 253 -9.19 5.05 3.61
C THR A 253 -9.97 3.74 3.54
N TRP A 254 -10.32 3.32 2.33
CA TRP A 254 -11.01 2.07 2.10
C TRP A 254 -10.20 1.21 1.15
N PHE A 255 -10.19 -0.09 1.40
CA PHE A 255 -9.48 -1.07 0.61
C PHE A 255 -10.42 -2.19 0.17
N ALA A 256 -10.27 -2.64 -1.07
CA ALA A 256 -11.08 -3.69 -1.67
C ALA A 256 -10.21 -4.57 -2.59
N ASN A 257 -10.78 -5.68 -3.05
CA ASN A 257 -10.19 -6.51 -4.11
C ASN A 257 -8.76 -7.00 -3.82
N PHE A 258 -8.45 -7.33 -2.56
CA PHE A 258 -7.16 -7.94 -2.26
C PHE A 258 -7.04 -9.30 -2.94
N ALA A 259 -5.94 -9.50 -3.67
CA ALA A 259 -5.56 -10.79 -4.19
C ALA A 259 -4.03 -10.94 -4.15
N MET A 260 -3.60 -12.20 -3.99
CA MET A 260 -2.21 -12.58 -4.07
C MET A 260 -2.08 -13.78 -5.01
N SER A 261 -1.03 -13.81 -5.82
CA SER A 261 -0.72 -14.93 -6.71
C SER A 261 0.77 -15.28 -6.68
N VAL A 262 1.07 -16.58 -6.77
CA VAL A 262 2.42 -17.06 -7.10
C VAL A 262 2.50 -17.20 -8.61
N ASN A 263 3.48 -16.54 -9.23
CA ASN A 263 3.67 -16.53 -10.67
C ASN A 263 4.69 -17.63 -11.05
N GLY A 264 4.39 -18.38 -12.11
CA GLY A 264 5.16 -19.56 -12.56
C GLY A 264 6.19 -19.27 -13.63
#